data_AF-A0A7J3VE31-F1
#
_entry.id   AF-A0A7J3VE31-F1
#
_cell.length_a   1.000
_cell.length_b   1.000
_cell.length_c   1.000
_cell.angle_alpha   90.00
_cell.angle_beta   90.00
_cell.angle_gamma   90.00
#
_symmetry.space_group_name_H-M   'P 1'
#
loop_
_entity.id
_entity.type
_entity.pdbx_description
1 polymer ?
#
loop_
_entity_poly.entity_id
_entity_poly.type
_entity_poly.pdbx_seq_one_letter_code
_entity_poly.pdbx_strand_id
1 'polypeptide(L)'
;MEFFHEEKPIPSTWFIIHYFPSTAMQYAGLILGVVTFVMIGILHVAVVKIERIGGAHLWPWFVVIGVLMGVGSLFVDDVLVSALLGINGFMFAWSGPELKKQKERVAQGYYHEH
;
A
#
# COMPACT_ATOMS: atom_id res chain seq x y z
N MET A 1 46.47 -12.57 -44.75
CA MET A 1 45.08 -12.61 -45.23
C MET A 1 44.19 -12.38 -44.03
N GLU A 2 43.91 -11.12 -43.73
CA GLU A 2 43.00 -10.74 -42.66
C GLU A 2 41.58 -11.03 -43.15
N PHE A 3 40.96 -12.06 -42.57
CA PHE A 3 39.54 -12.35 -42.73
C PHE A 3 38.78 -11.26 -41.95
N PHE A 4 38.44 -10.17 -42.63
CA PHE A 4 37.53 -9.16 -42.09
C PHE A 4 36.15 -9.81 -41.93
N HIS A 5 35.81 -10.17 -40.69
CA HIS A 5 34.44 -10.53 -40.33
C HIS A 5 33.58 -9.27 -40.49
N GLU A 6 32.74 -9.26 -41.52
CA GLU A 6 31.78 -8.19 -41.77
C GLU A 6 30.69 -8.25 -40.69
N GLU A 7 30.85 -7.45 -39.64
CA GLU A 7 29.78 -7.23 -38.66
C GLU A 7 28.62 -6.53 -39.37
N LYS A 8 27.57 -7.28 -39.67
CA LYS A 8 26.36 -6.70 -40.26
C LYS A 8 25.78 -5.68 -39.27
N PRO A 9 25.46 -4.44 -39.71
CA PRO A 9 24.95 -3.42 -38.81
C PRO A 9 23.63 -3.91 -38.20
N ILE A 10 23.58 -3.91 -36.86
CA ILE A 10 22.37 -4.27 -36.12
C ILE A 10 21.29 -3.25 -36.48
N PRO A 11 20.14 -3.67 -37.06
CA PRO A 11 19.07 -2.75 -37.41
C PRO A 11 18.61 -1.98 -36.16
N SER A 12 18.42 -0.67 -36.24
CA SER A 12 17.97 0.15 -35.10
C SER A 12 16.65 -0.32 -34.48
N THR A 13 15.87 -1.11 -35.21
CA THR A 13 14.64 -1.76 -34.76
C THR A 13 14.85 -2.98 -33.85
N TRP A 14 16.04 -3.59 -33.84
CA TRP A 14 16.37 -4.67 -32.91
C TRP A 14 16.35 -4.22 -31.45
N PHE A 15 16.74 -2.97 -31.20
CA PHE A 15 16.65 -2.35 -29.87
C PHE A 15 15.20 -2.26 -29.41
N ILE A 16 14.26 -1.86 -30.27
CA ILE A 16 12.86 -1.61 -29.89
C ILE A 16 12.13 -2.91 -29.52
N ILE A 17 12.38 -3.99 -30.25
CA ILE A 17 11.67 -5.27 -30.07
C ILE A 17 12.17 -6.02 -28.80
N HIS A 18 13.43 -5.80 -28.39
CA HIS A 18 14.02 -6.46 -27.22
C HIS A 18 13.94 -5.62 -25.92
N TYR A 19 13.69 -4.31 -25.99
CA TYR A 19 13.62 -3.42 -24.81
C TYR A 19 12.21 -3.17 -24.26
N PHE A 20 11.14 -3.54 -24.96
CA PHE A 20 9.76 -3.35 -24.48
C PHE A 20 9.17 -4.66 -23.95
N PRO A 21 9.34 -5.00 -22.65
CA PRO A 21 8.68 -6.15 -22.08
C PRO A 21 7.19 -5.87 -21.82
N SER A 22 6.41 -6.91 -22.16
CA SER A 22 5.03 -7.22 -21.76
C SER A 22 3.88 -6.58 -22.57
N THR A 23 3.38 -7.37 -23.51
CA THR A 23 2.02 -7.31 -24.06
C THR A 23 0.96 -7.89 -23.09
N ALA A 24 1.36 -8.19 -21.85
CA ALA A 24 0.51 -8.75 -20.81
C ALA A 24 -0.17 -7.64 -20.00
N MET A 25 -1.47 -7.81 -19.73
CA MET A 25 -2.25 -6.87 -18.93
C MET A 25 -1.70 -6.76 -17.49
N GLN A 26 -1.48 -5.53 -17.02
CA GLN A 26 -0.92 -5.24 -15.70
C GLN A 26 -2.03 -5.14 -14.64
N TYR A 27 -2.39 -6.27 -14.02
CA TYR A 27 -3.45 -6.33 -13.00
C TYR A 27 -3.04 -5.78 -11.62
N ALA A 28 -1.73 -5.64 -11.36
CA ALA A 28 -1.20 -5.22 -10.06
C ALA A 28 -1.78 -3.86 -9.62
N GLY A 29 -1.87 -2.89 -10.53
CA GLY A 29 -2.45 -1.57 -10.23
C GLY A 29 -3.93 -1.64 -9.83
N LEU A 30 -4.72 -2.48 -10.52
CA LEU A 30 -6.13 -2.66 -10.20
C LEU A 30 -6.30 -3.35 -8.83
N ILE A 31 -5.52 -4.40 -8.57
CA ILE A 31 -5.53 -5.11 -7.29
C ILE A 31 -5.16 -4.17 -6.15
N LEU A 32 -4.07 -3.40 -6.29
CA LEU A 32 -3.65 -2.42 -5.30
C LEU A 32 -4.74 -1.37 -5.05
N GLY A 33 -5.34 -0.83 -6.11
CA GLY A 33 -6.41 0.17 -5.99
C GLY A 33 -7.63 -0.35 -5.24
N VAL A 34 -8.15 -1.52 -5.63
CA VAL A 34 -9.34 -2.13 -5.00
C VAL A 34 -9.06 -2.47 -3.54
N VAL A 35 -7.93 -3.15 -3.26
CA VAL A 35 -7.59 -3.54 -1.88
C VAL A 35 -7.40 -2.30 -1.01
N THR A 36 -6.71 -1.27 -1.50
CA THR A 36 -6.50 -0.02 -0.75
C THR A 36 -7.83 0.65 -0.44
N PHE A 37 -8.71 0.81 -1.43
CA PHE A 37 -10.00 1.47 -1.22
C PHE A 37 -10.88 0.73 -0.20
N VAL A 38 -10.94 -0.61 -0.29
CA VAL A 38 -11.67 -1.44 0.66
C VAL A 38 -11.08 -1.32 2.07
N MET A 39 -9.76 -1.38 2.20
CA MET A 39 -9.08 -1.27 3.50
C MET A 39 -9.27 0.08 4.15
N ILE A 40 -9.23 1.18 3.38
CA ILE A 40 -9.58 2.52 3.87
C ILE A 40 -10.98 2.51 4.46
N GLY A 41 -11.98 1.98 3.75
CA GLY A 41 -13.35 1.91 4.23
C GLY A 41 -13.50 1.09 5.52
N ILE A 42 -12.86 -0.09 5.57
CA ILE A 42 -12.87 -0.96 6.75
C ILE A 42 -12.23 -0.26 7.95
N LEU A 43 -11.06 0.35 7.77
CA LEU A 43 -10.32 0.99 8.86
C LEU A 43 -11.06 2.21 9.42
N HIS A 44 -11.73 3.02 8.58
CA HIS A 44 -12.56 4.13 9.06
C HIS A 44 -13.69 3.63 9.98
N VAL A 45 -14.41 2.59 9.57
CA VAL A 45 -15.49 2.00 10.40
C VAL A 45 -14.92 1.35 11.65
N ALA A 46 -13.77 0.67 11.54
CA ALA A 46 -13.10 0.03 12.68
C ALA A 46 -12.68 1.04 13.74
N VAL A 47 -12.03 2.15 13.36
CA VAL A 47 -11.59 3.20 14.28
C VAL A 47 -12.77 3.78 15.05
N VAL A 48 -13.90 4.05 14.40
CA VAL A 48 -15.12 4.55 15.07
C VAL A 48 -15.68 3.53 16.06
N LYS A 49 -15.76 2.25 15.69
CA LYS A 49 -16.27 1.19 16.59
C LYS A 49 -15.35 0.96 17.78
N ILE A 50 -14.04 0.98 17.55
CA ILE A 50 -13.03 0.77 18.59
C ILE A 50 -13.06 1.92 19.60
N GLU A 51 -13.20 3.16 19.13
CA GLU A 51 -13.37 4.31 20.02
C GLU A 51 -14.61 4.14 20.91
N ARG A 52 -15.75 3.74 20.31
CA ARG A 52 -17.01 3.55 21.05
C ARG A 52 -16.98 2.42 22.08
N ILE A 53 -16.32 1.29 21.79
CA ILE A 53 -16.35 0.10 22.64
C ILE A 53 -15.15 0.03 23.58
N GLY A 54 -13.95 0.35 23.08
CA GLY A 54 -12.68 0.21 23.80
C GLY A 54 -12.02 1.53 24.17
N GLY A 55 -12.45 2.66 23.61
CA GLY A 55 -11.82 3.97 23.83
C GLY A 55 -10.47 4.13 23.13
N ALA A 56 -10.00 5.38 23.05
CA ALA A 56 -8.81 5.73 22.28
C ALA A 56 -7.46 5.25 22.84
N HIS A 57 -7.42 4.53 23.96
CA HIS A 57 -6.16 4.07 24.56
C HIS A 57 -5.42 3.03 23.70
N LEU A 58 -6.12 2.38 22.76
CA LEU A 58 -5.56 1.41 21.82
C LEU A 58 -4.75 2.03 20.66
N TRP A 59 -4.70 3.36 20.57
CA TRP A 59 -4.02 4.07 19.47
C TRP A 59 -2.55 3.66 19.23
N PRO A 60 -1.71 3.34 20.24
CA PRO A 60 -0.31 2.98 19.98
C PRO A 60 -0.21 1.61 19.28
N TRP A 61 -1.13 0.69 19.56
CA TRP A 61 -1.13 -0.65 18.95
C TRP A 61 -1.32 -0.57 17.43
N PHE A 62 -2.16 0.34 16.95
CA PHE A 62 -2.32 0.62 15.52
C PHE A 62 -1.02 1.06 14.86
N VAL A 63 -0.27 1.94 15.52
CA VAL A 63 1.03 2.42 15.04
C VAL A 63 2.06 1.30 15.05
N VAL A 64 2.14 0.50 16.13
CA VAL A 64 3.07 -0.63 16.23
C VAL A 64 2.80 -1.65 15.12
N ILE A 65 1.54 -2.05 14.91
CA ILE A 65 1.17 -2.97 13.84
C ILE A 65 1.54 -2.38 12.48
N GLY A 66 1.23 -1.10 12.25
CA GLY A 66 1.55 -0.42 11.00
C GLY A 66 3.05 -0.40 10.69
N VAL A 67 3.88 -0.10 11.70
CA VAL A 67 5.34 -0.12 11.57
C VAL A 67 5.86 -1.53 11.32
N LEU A 68 5.36 -2.54 12.05
CA LEU A 68 5.77 -3.94 11.84
C LEU A 68 5.44 -4.40 10.41
N MET A 69 4.28 -4.04 9.88
CA MET A 69 3.92 -4.34 8.49
C MET A 69 4.81 -3.60 7.50
N GLY A 70 5.05 -2.30 7.69
CA GLY A 70 5.92 -1.51 6.82
C GLY A 70 7.39 -1.96 6.85
N VAL A 71 7.90 -2.38 8.00
CA VAL A 71 9.23 -3.00 8.10
C VAL A 71 9.23 -4.38 7.45
N GLY A 72 8.18 -5.17 7.69
CA GLY A 72 7.99 -6.48 7.07
C GLY A 72 7.99 -6.43 5.54
N SER A 73 7.47 -5.36 4.93
CA SER A 73 7.43 -5.23 3.47
C SER A 73 8.82 -5.13 2.83
N LEU A 74 9.85 -4.73 3.58
CA LEU A 74 11.23 -4.67 3.11
C LEU A 74 11.86 -6.06 2.91
N PHE A 75 11.25 -7.10 3.48
CA PHE A 75 11.75 -8.48 3.45
C PHE A 75 10.92 -9.39 2.53
N VAL A 76 10.09 -8.81 1.66
CA VAL A 76 9.22 -9.55 0.73
C VAL A 76 9.73 -9.35 -0.70
N ASP A 77 10.05 -10.45 -1.38
CA ASP A 77 10.59 -10.43 -2.75
C ASP A 77 9.55 -10.04 -3.81
N ASP A 78 8.28 -10.42 -3.61
CA ASP A 78 7.20 -10.09 -4.54
C ASP A 78 6.75 -8.63 -4.37
N VAL A 79 6.89 -7.84 -5.43
CA VAL A 79 6.59 -6.40 -5.41
C VAL A 79 5.12 -6.10 -5.12
N LEU A 80 4.18 -6.92 -5.59
CA LEU A 80 2.76 -6.72 -5.33
C LEU A 80 2.45 -6.97 -3.85
N VAL A 81 2.99 -8.06 -3.29
CA VAL A 81 2.81 -8.39 -1.86
C VAL A 81 3.51 -7.38 -0.97
N SER A 82 4.73 -6.97 -1.32
CA SER A 82 5.48 -5.92 -0.62
C SER A 82 4.71 -4.60 -0.62
N ALA A 83 4.20 -4.17 -1.78
CA ALA A 83 3.40 -2.95 -1.90
C ALA A 83 2.11 -3.02 -1.07
N LEU A 84 1.38 -4.14 -1.12
CA LEU A 84 0.19 -4.35 -0.29
C LEU A 84 0.53 -4.26 1.20
N LEU A 85 1.62 -4.88 1.64
CA LEU A 85 2.01 -4.87 3.05
C LEU A 85 2.43 -3.46 3.51
N GLY A 86 3.18 -2.72 2.68
CA GLY A 86 3.56 -1.34 2.95
C GLY A 86 2.35 -0.40 3.01
N ILE A 87 1.46 -0.45 2.03
CA ILE A 87 0.24 0.38 1.99
C ILE A 87 -0.64 0.08 3.21
N ASN A 88 -0.86 -1.20 3.53
CA ASN A 88 -1.60 -1.57 4.74
C ASN A 88 -0.91 -1.10 6.01
N GLY A 89 0.42 -1.21 6.10
CA GLY A 89 1.19 -0.70 7.22
C GLY A 89 0.96 0.79 7.46
N PHE A 90 1.02 1.61 6.41
CA PHE A 90 0.71 3.04 6.51
C PHE A 90 -0.74 3.33 6.91
N MET A 91 -1.71 2.57 6.38
CA MET A 91 -3.12 2.74 6.75
C MET A 91 -3.38 2.38 8.22
N PHE A 92 -2.77 1.32 8.76
CA PHE A 92 -2.84 0.99 10.18
C PHE A 92 -2.15 2.06 11.04
N ALA A 93 -0.95 2.51 10.64
CA ALA A 93 -0.23 3.55 11.35
C ALA A 93 -1.03 4.87 11.43
N TRP A 94 -1.70 5.25 10.34
CA TRP A 94 -2.57 6.43 10.29
C TRP A 94 -3.83 6.30 11.16
N SER A 95 -4.35 5.07 11.31
CA SER A 95 -5.55 4.80 12.09
C SER A 95 -5.38 5.08 13.59
N GLY A 96 -4.15 5.02 14.12
CA GLY A 96 -3.84 5.36 15.51
C GLY A 96 -4.12 6.84 15.85
N PRO A 97 -3.48 7.81 15.17
CA PRO A 97 -3.79 9.23 15.32
C PRO A 97 -5.26 9.57 15.04
N GLU A 98 -5.89 8.92 14.05
CA GLU A 98 -7.32 9.12 13.76
C GLU A 98 -8.20 8.67 14.93
N LEU A 99 -7.86 7.59 15.63
CA LEU A 99 -8.56 7.14 16.84
C LEU A 99 -8.51 8.20 17.95
N LYS A 100 -7.35 8.84 18.14
CA LYS A 100 -7.20 9.95 19.11
C LYS A 100 -8.07 11.15 18.71
N LYS A 101 -8.04 11.52 17.43
CA LYS A 101 -8.83 12.63 16.89
C LYS A 101 -10.34 12.35 16.94
N GLN A 102 -10.75 11.09 16.78
CA GLN A 102 -12.16 10.71 16.91
C GLN A 102 -12.66 10.87 18.34
N LYS A 103 -11.87 10.51 19.35
CA LYS A 103 -12.22 10.79 20.75
C LYS A 103 -12.41 12.29 21.01
N GLU A 104 -11.56 13.14 20.43
CA GLU A 104 -11.69 14.60 20.53
C GLU A 104 -12.98 15.10 19.87
N ARG A 105 -13.36 14.55 18.71
CA ARG A 105 -14.62 14.88 18.01
C ARG A 105 -15.86 14.41 18.78
N VAL A 106 -15.81 13.23 19.40
CA VAL A 106 -16.90 12.73 20.26
C VAL A 106 -17.04 13.61 21.50
N ALA A 107 -15.93 13.97 22.15
CA ALA A 107 -15.93 14.86 23.32
C ALA A 107 -16.46 16.28 23.00
N GLN A 108 -16.32 16.74 21.76
CA GLN A 108 -16.86 18.02 21.27
C GLN A 108 -18.36 17.97 20.93
N GLY A 109 -19.02 16.81 21.07
CA GLY A 109 -20.46 16.67 20.85
C GLY A 109 -20.89 16.57 19.38
N TYR A 110 -19.95 16.37 18.44
CA TYR A 110 -20.29 16.19 17.01
C TYR A 110 -21.08 14.90 16.73
N TYR A 111 -21.14 13.99 17.71
CA TYR A 111 -22.05 12.85 17.72
C TYR A 111 -23.07 13.03 18.85
N HIS A 112 -24.29 13.40 18.49
CA HIS A 112 -25.42 13.33 19.42
C HIS A 112 -25.75 11.86 19.70
N GLU A 113 -25.67 11.47 20.96
CA GLU A 113 -26.24 10.23 21.46
C GLU A 113 -27.76 10.32 21.35
N HIS A 114 -28.39 9.32 20.72
CA HIS A 114 -29.81 9.04 20.88
C HIS A 114 -29.97 7.90 21.87
#